data_AF-A0A1J5RWT1-F1
#
_entry.id   AF-A0A1J5RWT1-F1
#
_cell.length_a   1.000
_cell.length_b   1.000
_cell.length_c   1.000
_cell.angle_alpha   90.00
_cell.angle_beta   90.00
_cell.angle_gamma   90.00
#
_symmetry.space_group_name_H-M   'P 1'
#
loop_
_entity.id
_entity.type
_entity.pdbx_description
1 polymer ?
#
loop_
_entity_poly.entity_id
_entity_poly.type
_entity_poly.pdbx_seq_one_letter_code
_entity_poly.pdbx_strand_id
1 'polypeptide(L)'
;MPKFKQRTSPLKSAQHGVVLVEAMIAILIFSIGVLGIVGMQANMIRNTSDAKYRVDASDLAQQRIGQIWADPSNAATYVEPLTPISSVLPNATRSTVMSGVQFTVTVGWQEPGGDPHSFTTIANIAGN
;
A
#
# COMPACT_ATOMS: atom_id res chain seq x y z
N MET A 1 -57.24 -54.24 -45.67
CA MET A 1 -57.10 -53.43 -44.44
C MET A 1 -55.69 -52.83 -44.39
N PRO A 2 -55.49 -51.50 -44.38
CA PRO A 2 -54.17 -50.91 -44.26
C PRO A 2 -53.81 -50.66 -42.78
N LYS A 3 -52.54 -50.85 -42.39
CA LYS A 3 -52.00 -50.45 -41.08
C LYS A 3 -51.23 -49.14 -41.24
N PHE A 4 -51.66 -48.10 -40.53
CA PHE A 4 -50.99 -46.80 -40.48
C PHE A 4 -49.72 -46.90 -39.62
N LYS A 5 -48.55 -46.52 -40.16
CA LYS A 5 -47.28 -46.48 -39.43
C LYS A 5 -47.01 -45.01 -39.05
N GLN A 6 -47.27 -44.64 -37.80
CA GLN A 6 -46.98 -43.29 -37.32
C GLN A 6 -45.46 -43.10 -37.22
N ARG A 7 -44.91 -42.20 -38.03
CA ARG A 7 -43.54 -41.70 -37.89
C ARG A 7 -43.56 -40.55 -36.89
N THR A 8 -42.98 -40.75 -35.72
CA THR A 8 -42.67 -39.67 -34.78
C THR A 8 -41.44 -38.92 -35.28
N SER A 9 -41.62 -37.67 -35.71
CA SER A 9 -40.53 -36.78 -36.09
C SER A 9 -39.82 -36.23 -34.85
N PRO A 10 -38.47 -36.21 -34.79
CA PRO A 10 -37.78 -35.54 -33.69
C PRO A 10 -37.92 -34.02 -33.87
N LEU A 11 -38.31 -33.32 -32.81
CA LEU A 11 -38.28 -31.86 -32.75
C LEU A 11 -36.82 -31.41 -32.77
N LYS A 12 -36.34 -30.89 -33.91
CA LYS A 12 -35.07 -30.17 -33.97
C LYS A 12 -35.23 -28.84 -33.24
N SER A 13 -34.84 -28.79 -31.96
CA SER A 13 -34.56 -27.52 -31.29
C SER A 13 -33.24 -26.99 -31.84
N ALA A 14 -33.34 -26.02 -32.74
CA ALA A 14 -32.22 -25.30 -33.29
C ALA A 14 -32.23 -23.88 -32.73
N GLN A 15 -31.99 -23.71 -31.43
CA GLN A 15 -31.74 -22.39 -30.84
C GLN A 15 -30.37 -21.86 -31.29
N HIS A 16 -30.32 -21.25 -32.47
CA HIS A 16 -29.09 -20.66 -33.03
C HIS A 16 -29.05 -19.12 -32.93
N GLY A 17 -30.04 -18.49 -32.27
CA GLY A 17 -30.13 -17.03 -32.17
C GLY A 17 -29.62 -16.42 -30.85
N VAL A 18 -29.49 -17.21 -29.79
CA VAL A 18 -29.14 -16.71 -28.44
C VAL A 18 -27.64 -16.68 -28.16
N VAL A 19 -26.84 -17.48 -28.88
CA VAL A 19 -25.39 -17.64 -28.62
C VAL A 19 -24.61 -16.33 -28.70
N LEU A 20 -24.93 -15.46 -29.66
CA LEU A 20 -24.26 -14.15 -29.79
C LEU A 20 -24.56 -13.25 -28.57
N VAL A 21 -25.82 -13.22 -28.14
CA VAL A 21 -26.25 -12.41 -26.99
C VAL A 21 -25.65 -12.96 -25.70
N GLU A 22 -25.59 -14.28 -25.55
CA GLU A 22 -24.94 -14.95 -24.43
C GLU A 22 -23.44 -14.62 -24.36
N ALA A 23 -22.73 -14.66 -25.49
CA ALA A 23 -21.32 -14.28 -25.56
C ALA A 23 -21.11 -12.79 -25.24
N MET A 24 -21.98 -11.90 -25.72
CA MET A 24 -21.90 -10.46 -25.41
C MET A 24 -22.13 -10.17 -23.92
N ILE A 25 -23.11 -10.84 -23.31
CA ILE A 25 -23.37 -10.73 -21.87
C ILE A 25 -22.18 -11.28 -21.08
N ALA A 26 -21.61 -12.42 -21.49
CA ALA A 26 -20.44 -13.00 -20.84
C ALA A 26 -19.22 -12.05 -20.90
N ILE A 27 -18.93 -11.48 -22.08
CA ILE A 27 -17.85 -10.50 -22.26
C ILE A 27 -18.12 -9.24 -21.44
N LEU A 28 -19.35 -8.76 -21.38
CA LEU A 28 -19.73 -7.58 -20.58
C LEU A 28 -19.46 -7.81 -19.09
N ILE A 29 -19.98 -8.90 -18.53
CA ILE A 29 -19.79 -9.25 -17.12
C ILE A 29 -18.30 -9.46 -16.83
N PHE A 30 -17.59 -10.18 -17.70
CA PHE A 30 -16.16 -10.41 -17.57
C PHE A 30 -15.36 -9.11 -17.58
N SER A 31 -15.69 -8.18 -18.49
CA SER A 31 -15.02 -6.88 -18.60
C SER A 31 -15.22 -6.03 -17.34
N ILE A 32 -16.43 -6.02 -16.77
CA ILE A 32 -16.70 -5.36 -15.47
C ILE A 32 -15.87 -6.01 -14.36
N GLY A 33 -15.78 -7.34 -14.34
CA GLY A 33 -14.93 -8.07 -13.39
C GLY A 33 -13.46 -7.67 -13.46
N VAL A 34 -12.89 -7.60 -14.68
CA VAL A 34 -11.49 -7.19 -14.89
C VAL A 34 -11.26 -5.75 -14.41
N LEU A 35 -12.16 -4.82 -14.74
CA LEU A 35 -12.06 -3.43 -14.28
C LEU A 35 -12.11 -3.33 -12.75
N GLY A 36 -12.97 -4.12 -12.09
CA GLY A 36 -13.02 -4.20 -10.63
C GLY A 36 -11.69 -4.63 -10.02
N ILE A 37 -11.05 -5.66 -10.58
CA ILE A 37 -9.74 -6.14 -10.11
C ILE A 37 -8.65 -5.10 -10.36
N VAL A 38 -8.64 -4.43 -11.53
CA VAL A 38 -7.66 -3.37 -11.82
C VAL A 38 -7.81 -2.20 -10.83
N GLY A 39 -9.04 -1.81 -10.48
CA GLY A 39 -9.30 -0.81 -9.45
C GLY A 39 -8.76 -1.21 -8.09
N MET A 40 -8.98 -2.46 -7.66
CA MET A 40 -8.40 -2.99 -6.42
C MET A 40 -6.87 -3.03 -6.46
N GLN A 41 -6.27 -3.45 -7.59
CA GLN A 41 -4.82 -3.48 -7.76
C GLN A 41 -4.21 -2.08 -7.63
N ALA A 42 -4.81 -1.06 -8.24
CA ALA A 42 -4.33 0.31 -8.11
C ALA A 42 -4.35 0.79 -6.65
N ASN A 43 -5.38 0.44 -5.88
CA ASN A 43 -5.46 0.79 -4.46
C ASN A 43 -4.45 0.02 -3.61
N MET A 44 -4.26 -1.27 -3.88
CA MET A 44 -3.25 -2.08 -3.19
C MET A 44 -1.83 -1.55 -3.41
N ILE A 45 -1.51 -1.12 -4.63
CA ILE A 45 -0.20 -0.52 -4.95
C ILE A 45 0.03 0.74 -4.12
N ARG A 46 -0.94 1.66 -4.06
CA ARG A 46 -0.84 2.88 -3.24
C ARG A 46 -0.61 2.56 -1.76
N ASN A 47 -1.45 1.69 -1.19
CA ASN A 47 -1.32 1.30 0.21
C ASN A 47 0.03 0.61 0.50
N THR A 48 0.58 -0.14 -0.46
CA THR A 48 1.90 -0.77 -0.32
C THR A 48 3.01 0.28 -0.33
N SER A 49 2.93 1.30 -1.20
CA SER A 49 3.87 2.41 -1.22
C SER A 49 3.84 3.20 0.09
N ASP A 50 2.66 3.53 0.60
CA ASP A 50 2.49 4.25 1.87
C ASP A 50 3.09 3.44 3.03
N ALA A 51 2.78 2.15 3.08
CA ALA A 51 3.34 1.24 4.08
C ALA A 51 4.87 1.17 3.99
N LYS A 52 5.43 1.14 2.78
CA LYS A 52 6.88 1.18 2.57
C LYS A 52 7.50 2.46 3.14
N TYR A 53 6.92 3.63 2.87
CA TYR A 53 7.44 4.88 3.42
C TYR A 53 7.38 4.93 4.94
N ARG A 54 6.34 4.35 5.55
CA ARG A 54 6.26 4.21 7.02
C ARG A 54 7.37 3.32 7.58
N VAL A 55 7.71 2.24 6.90
CA VAL A 55 8.83 1.35 7.29
C VAL A 55 10.15 2.10 7.16
N ASP A 56 10.42 2.74 6.03
CA ASP A 56 11.65 3.48 5.80
C ASP A 56 11.81 4.63 6.83
N ALA A 57 10.72 5.32 7.19
CA ALA A 57 10.73 6.34 8.24
C ALA A 57 11.03 5.77 9.63
N SER A 58 10.46 4.59 9.94
CA SER A 58 10.73 3.88 11.19
C SER A 58 12.19 3.47 11.28
N ASP A 59 12.75 2.92 10.22
CA ASP A 59 14.14 2.50 10.16
C ASP A 59 15.08 3.69 10.34
N LEU A 60 14.81 4.84 9.70
CA LEU A 60 15.59 6.05 9.87
C LEU A 60 15.57 6.59 11.31
N ALA A 61 14.40 6.53 11.95
CA ALA A 61 14.25 6.96 13.34
C ALA A 61 14.99 6.00 14.30
N GLN A 62 14.86 4.69 14.07
CA GLN A 62 15.55 3.66 14.86
C GLN A 62 17.07 3.71 14.67
N GLN A 63 17.56 3.94 13.46
CA GLN A 63 18.98 4.15 13.19
C GLN A 63 19.52 5.34 13.99
N ARG A 64 18.77 6.45 14.06
CA ARG A 64 19.16 7.62 14.86
C ARG A 64 19.23 7.29 16.35
N ILE A 65 18.24 6.58 16.89
CA ILE A 65 18.29 6.08 18.27
C ILE A 65 19.52 5.20 18.46
N GLY A 66 19.77 4.23 17.57
CA GLY A 66 20.94 3.35 17.63
C GLY A 66 22.28 4.09 17.64
N GLN A 67 22.40 5.20 16.89
CA GLN A 67 23.57 6.07 16.92
C GLN A 67 23.77 6.72 18.29
N ILE A 68 22.71 7.21 18.92
CA ILE A 68 22.78 7.82 20.25
C ILE A 68 23.17 6.78 21.30
N TRP A 69 22.65 5.54 21.19
CA TRP A 69 23.04 4.43 22.06
C TRP A 69 24.50 4.00 21.88
N ALA A 70 25.05 4.13 20.67
CA ALA A 70 26.44 3.78 20.39
C ALA A 70 27.44 4.81 20.95
N ASP A 71 27.02 6.07 21.10
CA ASP A 71 27.84 7.14 21.68
C ASP A 71 27.03 7.98 22.70
N PRO A 72 26.72 7.39 23.89
CA PRO A 72 25.92 8.06 24.90
C PRO A 72 26.66 9.27 25.52
N SER A 73 27.99 9.26 25.50
CA SER A 73 28.82 10.40 25.94
C SER A 73 28.57 11.66 25.11
N ASN A 74 28.36 11.51 23.80
CA ASN A 74 28.09 12.62 22.89
C ASN A 74 26.62 12.70 22.48
N ALA A 75 25.70 12.10 23.25
CA ALA A 75 24.27 11.99 22.92
C ALA A 75 23.61 13.35 22.57
N ALA A 76 24.03 14.43 23.24
CA ALA A 76 23.53 15.78 22.98
C ALA A 76 23.85 16.31 21.57
N THR A 77 24.92 15.81 20.93
CA THR A 77 25.31 16.23 19.56
C THR A 77 24.35 15.71 18.49
N TYR A 78 23.55 14.70 18.83
CA TYR A 78 22.53 14.15 17.95
C TYR A 78 21.18 14.88 18.05
N VAL A 79 21.07 15.92 18.87
CA VAL A 79 19.89 16.81 18.88
C VAL A 79 19.94 17.69 17.64
N GLU A 80 18.90 17.62 16.81
CA GLU A 80 18.85 18.35 15.55
C GLU A 80 17.41 18.81 15.24
N PRO A 81 17.21 20.04 14.74
CA PRO A 81 15.90 20.49 14.30
C PRO A 81 15.69 20.18 12.81
N LEU A 82 14.58 19.50 12.49
CA LEU A 82 13.98 19.44 11.14
C LEU A 82 15.00 19.24 9.99
N THR A 83 15.98 18.36 10.18
CA THR A 83 17.05 18.10 9.23
C THR A 83 16.51 17.40 7.99
N PRO A 84 16.72 17.92 6.77
CA PRO A 84 16.25 17.28 5.54
C PRO A 84 16.92 15.91 5.33
N ILE A 85 16.09 14.91 5.02
CA ILE A 85 16.50 13.52 4.76
C ILE A 85 15.85 13.00 3.46
N SER A 86 15.77 13.88 2.47
CA SER A 86 15.09 13.63 1.20
C SER A 86 15.73 12.58 0.29
N SER A 87 16.86 11.98 0.70
CA SER A 87 17.53 10.90 -0.03
C SER A 87 16.79 9.56 0.07
N VAL A 88 15.91 9.40 1.06
CA VAL A 88 15.18 8.14 1.32
C VAL A 88 13.67 8.33 1.18
N LEU A 89 13.15 9.48 1.59
CA LEU A 89 11.72 9.77 1.64
C LEU A 89 11.42 11.14 0.99
N PRO A 90 10.30 11.32 0.27
CA PRO A 90 9.96 12.59 -0.34
C PRO A 90 9.65 13.66 0.71
N ASN A 91 10.24 14.86 0.52
CA ASN A 91 10.09 16.03 1.41
C ASN A 91 10.31 15.71 2.90
N ALA A 92 11.20 14.76 3.19
CA ALA A 92 11.34 14.25 4.54
C ALA A 92 12.27 15.07 5.41
N THR A 93 11.91 15.17 6.69
CA THR A 93 12.70 15.83 7.73
C THR A 93 12.82 14.93 8.95
N ARG A 94 13.94 14.99 9.66
CA ARG A 94 14.14 14.34 10.95
C ARG A 94 14.40 15.39 12.02
N SER A 95 13.75 15.26 13.15
CA SER A 95 14.00 16.07 14.34
C SER A 95 14.33 15.15 15.51
N THR A 96 15.36 15.49 16.26
CA THR A 96 15.72 14.78 17.49
C THR A 96 15.71 15.80 18.61
N VAL A 97 14.86 15.59 19.62
CA VAL A 97 14.80 16.44 20.82
C VAL A 97 15.16 15.63 22.05
N MET A 98 15.85 16.28 22.99
CA MET A 98 16.29 15.69 24.25
C MET A 98 15.57 16.37 25.42
N SER A 99 15.05 15.59 26.36
CA SER A 99 14.47 16.05 27.63
C SER A 99 15.00 15.18 28.77
N GLY A 100 15.99 15.70 29.51
CA GLY A 100 16.74 14.88 30.47
C GLY A 100 17.43 13.72 29.75
N VAL A 101 17.14 12.49 30.15
CA VAL A 101 17.67 11.27 29.51
C VAL A 101 16.80 10.75 28.36
N GLN A 102 15.67 11.41 28.06
CA GLN A 102 14.75 10.97 27.01
C GLN A 102 15.09 11.64 25.68
N PHE A 103 15.24 10.83 24.64
CA PHE A 103 15.39 11.26 23.25
C PHE A 103 14.14 10.91 22.47
N THR A 104 13.54 11.91 21.85
CA THR A 104 12.39 11.76 20.96
C THR A 104 12.83 12.08 19.55
N VAL A 105 12.80 11.07 18.68
CA VAL A 105 13.13 11.20 17.26
C VAL A 105 11.83 11.17 16.46
N THR A 106 11.58 12.24 15.71
CA THR A 106 10.44 12.38 14.82
C THR A 106 10.92 12.48 13.38
N VAL A 107 10.41 11.60 12.53
CA VAL A 107 10.61 11.62 11.08
C VAL A 107 9.30 12.03 10.43
N GLY A 108 9.28 13.17 9.73
CA GLY A 108 8.15 13.61 8.91
C GLY A 108 8.46 13.41 7.43
N TRP A 109 7.46 13.08 6.61
CA TRP A 109 7.58 13.01 5.15
C TRP A 109 6.27 13.39 4.48
N GLN A 110 6.35 13.82 3.22
CA GLN A 110 5.17 14.17 2.44
C GLN A 110 5.38 13.84 0.96
N GLU A 111 4.49 13.01 0.43
CA GLU A 111 4.47 12.71 -0.99
C GLU A 111 4.09 13.95 -1.82
N PRO A 112 4.56 14.08 -3.08
CA PRO A 112 4.16 15.18 -3.94
C PRO A 112 2.63 15.20 -4.15
N GLY A 113 1.97 16.21 -3.58
CA GLY A 113 0.50 16.35 -3.64
C GLY A 113 -0.28 15.48 -2.65
N GLY A 114 0.40 14.76 -1.75
CA GLY A 114 -0.22 13.97 -0.67
C GLY A 114 -0.26 14.72 0.67
N ASP A 115 -0.89 14.08 1.67
CA ASP A 115 -0.95 14.60 3.03
C ASP A 115 0.38 14.40 3.78
N PRO A 116 0.72 15.31 4.72
CA PRO A 116 1.91 15.16 5.54
C PRO A 116 1.77 13.98 6.51
N HIS A 117 2.82 13.17 6.61
CA HIS A 117 2.92 12.00 7.47
C HIS A 117 4.06 12.17 8.49
N SER A 118 3.96 11.47 9.62
CA SER A 118 5.03 11.43 10.61
C SER A 118 5.11 10.09 11.34
N PHE A 119 6.32 9.81 11.83
CA PHE A 119 6.64 8.68 12.69
C PHE A 119 7.52 9.19 13.84
N THR A 120 7.18 8.81 15.07
CA THR A 120 7.92 9.21 16.26
C THR A 120 8.31 7.99 17.07
N THR A 121 9.56 7.97 17.52
CA THR A 121 10.09 6.98 18.47
C THR A 121 10.75 7.69 19.64
N ILE A 122 10.70 7.06 20.81
CA ILE A 122 11.22 7.61 22.06
C ILE A 122 12.14 6.56 22.69
N ALA A 123 13.32 6.98 23.13
CA ALA A 123 14.24 6.15 23.90
C ALA A 123 14.74 6.90 25.13
N ASN A 124 14.94 6.18 26.23
CA ASN A 124 15.61 6.70 27.42
C ASN A 124 17.05 6.19 27.44
N ILE A 125 18.02 7.11 27.48
CA ILE A 125 19.45 6.83 27.38
C ILE A 125 20.14 7.57 28.53
N ALA A 126 20.57 6.82 29.54
CA ALA A 126 21.36 7.34 30.64
C ALA A 126 22.84 7.31 30.27
N GLY A 127 23.55 8.43 30.46
CA GLY A 127 25.01 8.42 30.44
C GLY A 127 25.53 7.58 31.61
N ASN A 128 26.51 6.70 31.33
CA ASN A 128 27.23 5.95 32.37
C ASN A 128 28.01 6.88 33.30
#